data_AF-A0A2L2YRJ0-F1
#
_entry.id   AF-A0A2L2YRJ0-F1
#
_cell.length_a   1.000
_cell.length_b   1.000
_cell.length_c   1.000
_cell.angle_alpha   90.00
_cell.angle_beta   90.00
_cell.angle_gamma   90.00
#
_symmetry.space_group_name_H-M   'P 1'
#
loop_
_entity.id
_entity.type
_entity.pdbx_description
1 polymer ?
#
loop_
_entity_poly.entity_id
_entity_poly.type
_entity_poly.pdbx_seq_one_letter_code
_entity_poly.pdbx_strand_id
1 'polypeptide(L)'
;WPKGLVLLEEFITEEEEKELLAVINKEDDFNDESSLKHRKVKHYGYKFIYGSNNINKNQPLEMKIPDVCIPHLKKLVSLQLLPRIPDQLTVNHYQPGQGIPPHVDTHSPFEDGIVSLSLSSQVVMNFYSPHGEIVSV
;
A
#
# COMPACT_ATOMS: atom_id res chain seq x y z
N TRP A 1 20.69 2.19 1.70
CA TRP A 1 19.36 1.55 1.79
C TRP A 1 19.41 0.17 1.16
N PRO A 2 18.44 -0.73 1.46
CA PRO A 2 18.31 -2.01 0.76
C PRO A 2 18.39 -1.82 -0.76
N LYS A 3 19.09 -2.72 -1.46
CA LYS A 3 19.23 -2.63 -2.92
C LYS A 3 17.84 -2.71 -3.57
N GLY A 4 17.52 -1.75 -4.44
CA GLY A 4 16.22 -1.65 -5.10
C GLY A 4 15.21 -0.76 -4.36
N LEU A 5 15.49 -0.33 -3.12
CA LEU A 5 14.65 0.64 -2.42
C LEU A 5 14.90 2.06 -2.96
N VAL A 6 13.82 2.76 -3.31
CA VAL A 6 13.82 4.16 -3.73
C VAL A 6 12.80 4.91 -2.86
N LEU A 7 13.22 6.04 -2.28
CA LEU A 7 12.34 6.99 -1.60
C LEU A 7 12.19 8.21 -2.48
N LEU A 8 10.94 8.64 -2.67
CA LEU A 8 10.60 9.88 -3.34
C LEU A 8 9.91 10.77 -2.32
N GLU A 9 10.63 11.77 -1.84
CA GLU A 9 10.07 12.81 -0.97
C GLU A 9 9.19 13.76 -1.80
N GLU A 10 8.12 14.28 -1.20
CA GLU A 10 7.20 15.24 -1.84
C GLU A 10 6.69 14.78 -3.23
N PHE A 11 6.42 13.47 -3.37
CA PHE A 11 6.02 12.87 -4.66
C PHE A 11 4.67 13.40 -5.16
N ILE A 12 3.79 13.74 -4.23
CA ILE A 12 2.48 14.35 -4.44
C ILE A 12 2.44 15.73 -3.76
N THR A 13 1.56 16.61 -4.22
CA THR A 13 1.30 17.89 -3.56
C THR A 13 0.30 17.75 -2.41
N GLU A 14 0.20 18.77 -1.55
CA GLU A 14 -0.81 18.82 -0.49
C GLU A 14 -2.24 18.74 -1.04
N GLU A 15 -2.51 19.33 -2.20
CA GLU A 15 -3.82 19.26 -2.86
C GLU A 15 -4.13 17.84 -3.34
N GLU A 16 -3.17 17.17 -3.97
CA GLU A 16 -3.31 15.77 -4.40
C GLU A 16 -3.50 14.83 -3.20
N GLU A 17 -2.80 15.08 -2.09
CA GLU A 17 -3.00 14.35 -0.83
C GLU A 17 -4.43 14.53 -0.29
N LYS A 18 -4.96 15.75 -0.28
CA LYS A 18 -6.34 16.03 0.16
C LYS A 18 -7.36 15.28 -0.71
N GLU A 19 -7.17 15.25 -2.03
CA GLU A 19 -8.03 14.52 -2.97
C GLU A 19 -8.00 13.00 -2.71
N LEU A 20 -6.81 12.43 -2.52
CA LEU A 20 -6.64 11.02 -2.18
C LEU A 20 -7.34 10.66 -0.86
N LEU A 21 -7.11 11.46 0.19
CA LEU A 21 -7.71 11.26 1.51
C LEU A 21 -9.24 11.36 1.47
N ALA A 22 -9.80 12.28 0.68
CA ALA A 22 -11.25 12.43 0.54
C ALA A 22 -11.94 11.18 -0.05
N VAL A 23 -11.23 10.41 -0.86
CA VAL A 23 -11.73 9.15 -1.43
C VAL A 23 -11.49 7.98 -0.48
N ILE A 24 -10.32 7.94 0.16
CA ILE A 24 -9.88 6.81 1.00
C ILE A 24 -10.57 6.80 2.38
N ASN A 25 -10.83 7.97 2.97
CA ASN A 25 -11.36 8.10 4.33
C ASN A 25 -12.90 8.09 4.42
N LYS A 26 -13.63 7.72 3.36
CA LYS A 26 -15.08 7.62 3.44
C LYS A 26 -15.47 6.59 4.51
N GLU A 27 -16.04 7.06 5.61
CA GLU A 27 -16.17 6.32 6.87
C GLU A 27 -16.98 5.02 6.75
N ASP A 28 -17.90 4.95 5.79
CA ASP A 28 -18.73 3.77 5.53
C ASP A 28 -17.96 2.57 4.95
N ASP A 29 -16.76 2.79 4.41
CA ASP A 29 -16.01 1.76 3.70
C ASP A 29 -15.25 0.77 4.61
N PHE A 30 -15.00 1.12 5.87
CA PHE A 30 -14.26 0.26 6.80
C PHE A 30 -15.16 -0.61 7.68
N ASN A 31 -16.48 -0.54 7.50
CA ASN A 31 -17.44 -1.29 8.32
C ASN A 31 -17.51 -2.79 7.96
N ASP A 32 -17.16 -3.17 6.72
CA ASP A 32 -17.23 -4.55 6.22
C ASP A 32 -15.85 -5.23 6.02
N GLU A 33 -14.75 -4.51 6.21
CA GLU A 33 -13.40 -5.05 5.97
C GLU A 33 -12.66 -5.37 7.27
N SER A 34 -11.93 -6.48 7.22
CA SER A 34 -11.34 -7.18 8.36
C SER A 34 -10.52 -6.23 9.24
N SER A 35 -11.10 -5.84 10.37
CA SER A 35 -10.34 -5.30 11.50
C SER A 35 -9.25 -6.31 11.86
N LEU A 36 -8.03 -6.04 11.43
CA LEU A 36 -6.88 -6.78 11.92
C LEU A 36 -6.56 -6.26 13.32
N LYS A 37 -5.98 -7.11 14.16
CA LYS A 37 -5.78 -6.85 15.60
C LYS A 37 -5.26 -5.44 15.96
N HIS A 38 -4.53 -4.78 15.07
CA HIS A 38 -3.90 -3.47 15.32
C HIS A 38 -4.03 -2.45 14.19
N ARG A 39 -4.87 -2.66 13.16
CA ARG A 39 -5.06 -1.66 12.08
C ARG A 39 -6.34 -1.91 11.29
N LYS A 40 -6.84 -0.87 10.64
CA LYS A 40 -7.88 -1.02 9.61
C LYS A 40 -7.20 -1.24 8.25
N VAL A 41 -7.74 -2.15 7.45
CA VAL A 41 -7.25 -2.41 6.09
C VAL A 41 -8.39 -2.44 5.12
N LYS A 42 -8.15 -1.87 3.94
CA LYS A 42 -9.07 -1.88 2.82
C LYS A 42 -8.40 -2.34 1.55
N HIS A 43 -9.08 -3.17 0.76
CA HIS A 43 -8.54 -3.73 -0.48
C HIS A 43 -9.33 -3.29 -1.70
N TYR A 44 -8.60 -2.98 -2.76
CA TYR A 44 -9.16 -2.71 -4.09
C TYR A 44 -8.55 -3.69 -5.10
N GLY A 45 -9.35 -4.07 -6.09
CA GLY A 45 -8.98 -5.02 -7.14
C GLY A 45 -9.08 -6.48 -6.69
N TYR A 46 -8.34 -6.86 -5.66
CA TYR A 46 -8.37 -8.21 -5.08
C TYR A 46 -8.31 -8.17 -3.56
N LYS A 47 -9.09 -9.03 -2.91
CA LYS A 47 -9.05 -9.21 -1.46
C LYS A 47 -7.82 -10.02 -1.06
N PHE A 48 -7.02 -9.50 -0.15
CA PHE A 48 -5.93 -10.26 0.46
C PHE A 48 -6.48 -11.22 1.52
N ILE A 49 -6.09 -12.49 1.44
CA ILE A 49 -6.55 -13.54 2.33
C ILE A 49 -5.51 -13.74 3.44
N TYR A 50 -5.75 -13.10 4.58
CA TYR A 50 -4.93 -13.21 5.78
C TYR A 50 -4.98 -14.65 6.32
N GLY A 51 -3.84 -15.33 6.35
CA GLY A 51 -3.71 -16.75 6.74
C GLY A 51 -3.07 -17.60 5.67
N SER A 52 -3.43 -17.38 4.40
CA SER A 52 -2.73 -17.99 3.25
C SER A 52 -1.77 -17.02 2.55
N ASN A 53 -1.80 -15.73 2.94
CA ASN A 53 -1.02 -14.64 2.35
C ASN A 53 -1.13 -14.60 0.82
N ASN A 54 -2.35 -14.75 0.31
CA ASN A 54 -2.61 -14.90 -1.11
C ASN A 54 -3.87 -14.15 -1.53
N ILE A 55 -4.11 -14.08 -2.83
CA ILE A 55 -5.35 -13.60 -3.44
C ILE A 55 -6.03 -14.73 -4.21
N ASN A 56 -7.32 -14.58 -4.47
CA ASN A 56 -8.01 -15.41 -5.46
C ASN A 56 -8.11 -14.66 -6.79
N LYS A 57 -7.23 -14.96 -7.75
CA LYS A 57 -7.21 -14.31 -9.08
C LYS A 57 -8.51 -14.49 -9.88
N ASN A 58 -9.29 -15.53 -9.58
CA ASN A 58 -10.58 -15.80 -10.22
C ASN A 58 -11.75 -15.06 -9.57
N GLN A 59 -11.51 -14.33 -8.49
CA GLN A 59 -12.54 -13.62 -7.73
C GLN A 59 -12.07 -12.19 -7.41
N PRO A 60 -11.96 -11.32 -8.43
CA PRO A 60 -11.66 -9.92 -8.20
C PRO A 60 -12.77 -9.24 -7.42
N LEU A 61 -12.41 -8.23 -6.63
CA LEU A 61 -13.38 -7.35 -5.99
C LEU A 61 -14.09 -6.50 -7.04
N GLU A 62 -15.36 -6.16 -6.75
CA GLU A 62 -16.11 -5.16 -7.52
C GLU A 62 -15.45 -3.79 -7.39
N MET A 63 -14.96 -3.46 -6.19
CA MET A 63 -14.25 -2.22 -5.92
C MET A 63 -12.87 -2.22 -6.60
N LYS A 64 -12.71 -1.39 -7.62
CA LYS A 64 -11.45 -1.17 -8.35
C LYS A 64 -10.62 -0.08 -7.70
N ILE A 65 -9.33 -0.02 -8.08
CA ILE A 65 -8.45 1.08 -7.66
C ILE A 65 -9.13 2.41 -8.00
N PRO A 66 -9.27 3.35 -7.04
CA PRO A 66 -9.95 4.61 -7.29
C PRO A 66 -9.28 5.44 -8.40
N ASP A 67 -10.09 6.12 -9.22
CA ASP A 67 -9.60 6.90 -10.36
C ASP A 67 -8.62 8.01 -9.95
N VAL A 68 -8.76 8.55 -8.74
CA VAL A 68 -7.83 9.55 -8.17
C VAL A 68 -6.40 9.01 -8.05
N CYS A 69 -6.20 7.69 -7.93
CA CYS A 69 -4.87 7.09 -7.88
C CYS A 69 -4.20 7.00 -9.27
N ILE A 70 -4.98 7.00 -10.35
CA ILE A 70 -4.51 6.66 -11.70
C ILE A 70 -3.44 7.64 -12.24
N PRO A 71 -3.54 8.98 -12.07
CA PRO A 71 -2.50 9.90 -12.51
C PRO A 71 -1.14 9.62 -11.84
N HIS A 72 -1.14 9.33 -10.54
CA HIS A 72 0.07 9.01 -9.79
C HIS A 72 0.69 7.68 -10.22
N LEU A 73 -0.13 6.65 -10.44
CA LEU A 73 0.32 5.36 -10.97
C LEU A 73 0.93 5.50 -12.37
N LYS A 74 0.33 6.32 -13.25
CA LYS A 74 0.90 6.64 -14.57
C LYS A 74 2.23 7.36 -14.47
N LYS A 75 2.38 8.31 -13.53
CA LYS A 75 3.65 9.00 -13.23
C LYS A 75 4.72 8.01 -12.77
N LEU A 76 4.40 7.05 -11.90
CA LEU A 76 5.35 6.00 -11.48
C LEU A 76 5.79 5.10 -12.63
N VAL A 77 4.86 4.73 -13.53
CA VAL A 77 5.18 3.96 -14.74
C VAL A 77 6.05 4.76 -15.71
N SER A 78 5.78 6.04 -15.93
CA SER A 78 6.60 6.87 -16.83
C SER A 78 8.01 7.11 -16.29
N LEU A 79 8.18 7.12 -14.97
CA LEU A 79 9.47 7.15 -14.28
C LEU A 79 10.17 5.77 -14.23
N GLN A 80 9.56 4.72 -14.79
CA GLN A 80 10.08 3.34 -14.77
C GLN A 80 10.25 2.77 -13.35
N LEU A 81 9.51 3.31 -12.38
CA LEU A 81 9.47 2.83 -10.99
C LEU A 81 8.42 1.73 -10.80
N LEU A 82 7.46 1.64 -11.72
CA LEU A 82 6.53 0.53 -11.86
C LEU A 82 6.59 -0.02 -13.30
N PRO A 83 6.56 -1.35 -13.48
CA PRO A 83 6.57 -1.93 -14.83
C PRO A 83 5.26 -1.71 -15.58
N ARG A 84 4.15 -1.55 -14.85
CA ARG A 84 2.81 -1.25 -15.38
C ARG A 84 1.92 -0.70 -14.27
N ILE A 85 0.73 -0.23 -14.65
CA ILE A 85 -0.29 0.19 -13.68
C ILE A 85 -0.73 -1.06 -12.89
N PRO A 86 -0.68 -1.03 -11.54
CA PRO A 86 -1.11 -2.16 -10.73
C PRO A 86 -2.62 -2.35 -10.81
N ASP A 87 -3.08 -3.57 -10.54
CA ASP A 87 -4.49 -3.95 -10.48
C ASP A 87 -4.95 -4.27 -9.05
N GLN A 88 -4.06 -4.15 -8.05
CA GLN A 88 -4.31 -4.34 -6.63
C GLN A 88 -3.82 -3.10 -5.85
N LEU A 89 -4.63 -2.63 -4.90
CA LEU A 89 -4.24 -1.58 -3.94
C LEU A 89 -4.72 -1.98 -2.54
N THR A 90 -3.84 -1.83 -1.55
CA THR A 90 -4.17 -2.01 -0.14
C THR A 90 -4.00 -0.70 0.60
N VAL A 91 -5.07 -0.18 1.19
CA VAL A 91 -5.03 0.95 2.11
C VAL A 91 -4.87 0.41 3.53
N ASN A 92 -3.81 0.84 4.21
CA ASN A 92 -3.63 0.56 5.64
C ASN A 92 -3.83 1.86 6.42
N HIS A 93 -4.68 1.82 7.44
CA HIS A 93 -4.92 2.96 8.32
C HIS A 93 -4.44 2.63 9.74
N TYR A 94 -3.47 3.42 10.20
CA TYR A 94 -2.83 3.31 11.51
C TYR A 94 -3.17 4.53 12.38
N GLN A 95 -3.57 4.27 13.61
CA GLN A 95 -3.67 5.27 14.68
C GLN A 95 -2.36 5.32 15.49
N PRO A 96 -2.10 6.40 16.25
CA PRO A 96 -0.93 6.45 17.11
C PRO A 96 -0.78 5.22 18.01
N GLY A 97 0.42 4.63 18.02
CA GLY A 97 0.72 3.39 18.74
C GLY A 97 0.41 2.09 17.98
N GLN A 98 -0.22 2.17 16.81
CA GLN A 98 -0.42 1.03 15.91
C GLN A 98 0.78 0.85 14.98
N GLY A 99 0.92 -0.38 14.47
CA GLY A 99 1.96 -0.73 13.51
C GLY A 99 1.69 -2.07 12.86
N ILE A 100 2.64 -2.52 12.06
CA ILE A 100 2.61 -3.82 11.38
C ILE A 100 3.84 -4.64 11.80
N PRO A 101 3.68 -5.92 12.17
CA PRO A 101 4.82 -6.77 12.46
C PRO A 101 5.76 -6.90 11.24
N PRO A 102 7.07 -7.14 11.46
CA PRO A 102 8.01 -7.42 10.39
C PRO A 102 7.51 -8.59 9.53
N HIS A 103 7.45 -8.38 8.21
CA HIS A 103 7.04 -9.39 7.23
C HIS A 103 7.69 -9.08 5.87
N VAL A 104 7.57 -10.02 4.95
CA VAL A 104 7.93 -9.88 3.54
C VAL A 104 6.67 -10.14 2.73
N ASP A 105 6.44 -9.34 1.70
CA ASP A 105 5.32 -9.57 0.78
C ASP A 105 5.47 -10.91 0.06
N THR A 106 4.36 -11.61 -0.14
CA THR A 106 4.41 -12.97 -0.70
C THR A 106 4.70 -12.92 -2.19
N HIS A 107 5.70 -13.68 -2.64
CA HIS A 107 6.19 -13.65 -4.03
C HIS A 107 5.24 -14.25 -5.09
N SER A 108 4.24 -15.05 -4.71
CA SER A 108 3.41 -15.79 -5.67
C SER A 108 2.21 -15.04 -6.26
N PRO A 109 1.49 -14.15 -5.52
CA PRO A 109 0.41 -13.36 -6.11
C PRO A 109 0.88 -12.08 -6.79
N PHE A 110 2.02 -11.52 -6.39
CA PHE A 110 2.47 -10.19 -6.79
C PHE A 110 3.65 -10.26 -7.76
N GLU A 111 3.68 -9.34 -8.71
CA GLU A 111 4.81 -9.13 -9.61
C GLU A 111 5.76 -8.08 -9.03
N ASP A 112 6.91 -7.88 -9.68
CA ASP A 112 7.87 -6.85 -9.30
C ASP A 112 7.25 -5.44 -9.41
N GLY A 113 7.71 -4.52 -8.57
CA GLY A 113 7.17 -3.16 -8.46
C GLY A 113 6.13 -2.99 -7.35
N ILE A 114 6.57 -3.06 -6.09
CA ILE A 114 5.75 -2.69 -4.92
C ILE A 114 6.03 -1.23 -4.59
N VAL A 115 4.96 -0.44 -4.42
CA VAL A 115 5.03 0.99 -4.04
C VAL A 115 4.16 1.22 -2.81
N SER A 116 4.67 2.02 -1.88
CA SER A 116 3.93 2.52 -0.73
C SER A 116 3.88 4.04 -0.79
N LEU A 117 2.67 4.61 -0.66
CA LEU A 117 2.44 6.04 -0.54
C LEU A 117 1.96 6.33 0.88
N SER A 118 2.74 7.10 1.63
CA SER A 118 2.38 7.57 2.98
C SER A 118 1.63 8.89 2.88
N LEU A 119 0.57 9.04 3.66
CA LEU A 119 -0.28 10.24 3.69
C LEU A 119 -0.53 10.67 5.15
N SER A 120 -0.92 11.92 5.35
CA SER A 120 -1.31 12.57 6.61
C SER A 120 -0.17 12.81 7.60
N SER A 121 0.49 11.75 8.07
CA SER A 121 1.56 11.86 9.07
C SER A 121 2.76 11.01 8.71
N GLN A 122 3.93 11.48 9.15
CA GLN A 122 5.18 10.74 8.99
C GLN A 122 5.19 9.49 9.87
N VAL A 123 5.89 8.46 9.40
CA VAL A 123 6.10 7.20 10.10
C VAL A 123 7.49 6.67 9.76
N VAL A 124 8.09 5.93 10.68
CA VAL A 124 9.36 5.23 10.43
C VAL A 124 9.07 3.84 9.88
N MET A 125 9.68 3.50 8.75
CA MET A 125 9.65 2.15 8.19
C MET A 125 11.00 1.46 8.44
N ASN A 126 10.97 0.37 9.20
CA ASN A 126 12.16 -0.44 9.48
C ASN A 126 12.30 -1.57 8.46
N PHE A 127 13.41 -1.58 7.72
CA PHE A 127 13.84 -2.67 6.86
C PHE A 127 14.88 -3.52 7.57
N TYR A 128 14.65 -4.84 7.62
CA TYR A 128 15.53 -5.80 8.26
C TYR A 128 16.26 -6.63 7.21
N SER A 129 17.58 -6.70 7.29
CA SER A 129 18.35 -7.61 6.44
C SER A 129 18.33 -9.04 7.00
N PRO A 130 18.55 -10.07 6.17
CA PRO A 130 18.73 -11.45 6.65
C PRO A 130 19.88 -11.62 7.66
N HIS A 131 20.78 -10.63 7.74
CA HIS A 131 21.93 -10.63 8.65
C HIS A 131 21.67 -9.85 9.95
N GLY A 132 20.44 -9.37 10.17
CA GLY A 132 20.03 -8.67 11.40
C GLY A 132 20.32 -7.16 11.40
N GLU A 133 20.77 -6.59 10.28
CA GLU A 133 20.94 -5.13 10.17
C GLU A 133 19.57 -4.47 10.00
N ILE A 134 19.41 -3.29 10.59
CA ILE A 134 18.18 -2.50 10.51
C ILE A 134 18.48 -1.20 9.79
N VAL A 135 17.70 -0.90 8.76
CA VAL A 135 17.70 0.40 8.10
C VAL A 135 16.32 1.02 8.32
N SER A 136 16.28 2.16 9.00
CA SER A 136 15.08 2.96 9.18
C SER A 136 15.02 4.03 8.10
N VAL A 137 13.86 4.18 7.47
CA VAL A 137 13.53 5.25 6.52
C VAL A 137 12.36 6.05 7.07
#